data_AF-A0A3B8HAI6-F1
#
_entry.id   AF-A0A3B8HAI6-F1
#
_cell.length_a   1.000
_cell.length_b   1.000
_cell.length_c   1.000
_cell.angle_alpha   90.00
_cell.angle_beta   90.00
_cell.angle_gamma   90.00
#
_symmetry.space_group_name_H-M   'P 1'
#
loop_
_entity.id
_entity.type
_entity.pdbx_description
1 polymer ?
#
loop_
_entity_poly.entity_id
_entity_poly.type
_entity_poly.pdbx_seq_one_letter_code
_entity_poly.pdbx_strand_id
1 'polypeptide(L)'
;LIEPLLHKRALPFVRLDGSVPQKKRQGLMHQFQTDPDTRLFITTNAGATGLNLQAANTIINVDLPWNPAVLEQRIARAHRMGQKRPVQAYLLVTEGTLEENLLATLSAKQELALAALDPASDVTKVDLVSGMEELKRRLEVLLGAKPEAAVDQTRKAEVEREAQELARKERVATAGGQLLGAAFTFMGEIFAGREETEQTQQVAQVLKQQLSQCLQPDSEGRLRMTITLPDDSALDSLARSLAQIMGGHAALNTE
;
A
#
# COMPACT_ATOMS: atom_id res chain seq x y z
N LEU A 1 10.15 8.95 22.12
CA LEU A 1 9.70 9.05 20.71
C LEU A 1 8.20 8.82 20.58
N ILE A 2 7.65 7.70 21.06
CA ILE A 2 6.23 7.37 20.92
C ILE A 2 5.33 8.21 21.84
N GLU A 3 5.72 8.37 23.11
CA GLU A 3 4.94 9.07 24.14
C GLU A 3 4.54 10.52 23.76
N PRO A 4 5.43 11.38 23.24
CA PRO A 4 5.04 12.71 22.75
C PRO A 4 3.96 12.68 21.65
N LEU A 5 3.98 11.67 20.77
CA LEU A 5 2.99 11.53 19.70
C LEU A 5 1.62 11.15 20.26
N LEU A 6 1.58 10.30 21.29
CA LEU A 6 0.32 9.94 21.96
C LEU A 6 -0.29 11.13 22.70
N HIS A 7 0.53 11.93 23.38
CA HIS A 7 0.08 13.17 24.01
C HIS A 7 -0.48 14.16 22.99
N LYS A 8 0.21 14.37 21.86
CA LYS A 8 -0.27 15.26 20.80
C LYS A 8 -1.63 14.83 20.24
N ARG A 9 -1.93 13.53 20.25
CA ARG A 9 -3.22 12.97 19.80
C ARG A 9 -4.24 12.78 20.91
N ALA A 10 -3.94 13.21 22.14
CA ALA A 10 -4.78 13.03 23.32
C ALA A 10 -5.24 11.57 23.54
N LEU A 11 -4.36 10.60 23.26
CA LEU A 11 -4.64 9.18 23.45
C LEU A 11 -4.17 8.75 24.85
N PRO A 12 -5.07 8.26 25.73
CA PRO A 12 -4.67 7.73 27.03
C PRO A 12 -3.80 6.48 26.88
N PHE A 13 -2.71 6.39 27.64
CA PHE A 13 -1.79 5.26 27.61
C PHE A 13 -1.16 5.01 28.98
N VAL A 14 -0.67 3.79 29.17
CA VAL A 14 0.16 3.40 30.31
C VAL A 14 1.58 3.11 29.82
N ARG A 15 2.59 3.58 30.55
CA ARG A 15 4.00 3.31 30.29
C ARG A 15 4.62 2.48 31.42
N LEU A 16 5.25 1.37 31.06
CA LEU A 16 6.01 0.52 31.99
C LEU A 16 7.42 0.25 31.44
N ASP A 17 8.44 0.72 32.14
CA ASP A 17 9.83 0.41 31.81
C ASP A 17 10.68 0.21 33.09
N GLY A 18 12.00 0.08 32.91
CA GLY A 18 12.94 -0.15 34.01
C GLY A 18 12.99 0.97 35.05
N SER A 19 12.59 2.20 34.70
CA SER A 19 12.55 3.33 35.63
C SER A 19 11.36 3.28 36.59
N VAL A 20 10.33 2.47 36.29
CA VAL A 20 9.12 2.37 37.12
C VAL A 20 9.39 1.48 38.34
N PRO A 21 9.24 2.02 39.58
CA PRO A 21 9.40 1.24 40.81
C PRO A 21 8.43 0.05 40.87
N GLN A 22 8.89 -1.09 41.40
CA GLN A 22 8.10 -2.31 41.47
C GLN A 22 6.71 -2.13 42.12
N LYS A 23 6.63 -1.34 43.20
CA LYS A 23 5.37 -1.03 43.90
C LYS A 23 4.32 -0.36 43.00
N LYS A 24 4.72 0.41 41.98
CA LYS A 24 3.81 1.11 41.07
C LYS A 24 3.36 0.25 39.88
N ARG A 25 4.10 -0.82 39.55
CA ARG A 25 3.85 -1.64 38.34
C ARG A 25 2.49 -2.33 38.37
N GLN A 26 2.04 -2.81 39.53
CA GLN A 26 0.73 -3.46 39.66
C GLN A 26 -0.43 -2.49 39.39
N GLY A 27 -0.35 -1.24 39.88
CA GLY A 27 -1.37 -0.23 39.64
C GLY A 27 -1.51 0.13 38.15
N LEU A 28 -0.37 0.29 37.45
CA LEU A 28 -0.35 0.54 36.01
C LEU A 28 -0.95 -0.61 35.20
N MET A 29 -0.65 -1.85 35.61
CA MET A 29 -1.24 -3.04 34.98
C MET A 29 -2.74 -3.09 35.21
N HIS A 30 -3.20 -2.82 36.44
CA HIS A 30 -4.61 -2.78 36.77
C HIS A 30 -5.34 -1.74 35.93
N GLN A 31 -4.80 -0.51 35.85
CA GLN A 31 -5.36 0.55 35.01
C GLN A 31 -5.53 0.08 33.55
N PHE A 32 -4.50 -0.50 32.93
CA PHE A 32 -4.61 -1.00 31.56
C PHE A 32 -5.64 -2.13 31.38
N GLN A 33 -5.90 -2.91 32.43
CA GLN A 33 -6.86 -4.02 32.37
C GLN A 33 -8.31 -3.58 32.62
N THR A 34 -8.53 -2.54 33.41
CA THR A 34 -9.88 -2.15 33.89
C THR A 34 -10.39 -0.85 33.32
N ASP A 35 -9.51 0.08 32.94
CA ASP A 35 -9.90 1.37 32.39
C ASP A 35 -10.23 1.23 30.89
N PRO A 36 -11.49 1.43 30.48
CA PRO A 36 -11.85 1.37 29.07
C PRO A 36 -11.18 2.48 28.25
N ASP A 37 -10.86 3.64 28.82
CA ASP A 37 -10.28 4.76 28.05
C ASP A 37 -8.79 4.56 27.79
N THR A 38 -8.10 3.77 28.63
CA THR A 38 -6.69 3.42 28.48
C THR A 38 -6.50 2.20 27.58
N ARG A 39 -6.49 2.42 26.26
CA ARG A 39 -6.35 1.37 25.24
C ARG A 39 -4.91 1.04 24.85
N LEU A 40 -3.93 1.84 25.28
CA LEU A 40 -2.53 1.72 24.87
C LEU A 40 -1.60 1.38 26.04
N PHE A 41 -0.68 0.45 25.82
CA PHE A 41 0.36 0.07 26.77
C PHE A 41 1.73 0.08 26.11
N ILE A 42 2.64 0.92 26.60
CA ILE A 42 4.02 1.02 26.12
C ILE A 42 4.94 0.33 27.11
N THR A 43 5.73 -0.64 26.62
CA THR A 43 6.76 -1.30 27.43
C THR A 43 8.03 -1.55 26.65
N THR A 44 9.14 -1.58 27.37
CA THR A 44 10.43 -2.07 26.87
C THR A 44 10.71 -3.48 27.40
N ASN A 45 11.79 -4.11 26.93
CA ASN A 45 12.25 -5.39 27.48
C ASN A 45 12.64 -5.29 28.97
N ALA A 46 12.80 -4.09 29.53
CA ALA A 46 13.11 -3.92 30.96
C ALA A 46 11.96 -4.38 31.89
N GLY A 47 10.76 -4.65 31.34
CA GLY A 47 9.67 -5.38 32.02
C GLY A 47 9.67 -6.89 31.73
N ALA A 48 10.84 -7.51 31.52
CA ALA A 48 10.94 -8.80 30.83
C ALA A 48 10.29 -10.01 31.52
N THR A 49 10.06 -9.98 32.82
CA THR A 49 9.62 -11.17 33.56
C THR A 49 8.23 -10.98 34.15
N GLY A 50 7.30 -11.86 33.77
CA GLY A 50 6.03 -12.06 34.48
C GLY A 50 4.89 -11.08 34.17
N LEU A 51 5.00 -10.18 33.17
CA LEU A 51 3.86 -9.33 32.79
C LEU A 51 2.77 -10.14 32.06
N ASN A 52 1.52 -10.01 32.53
CA ASN A 52 0.36 -10.60 31.89
C ASN A 52 -0.43 -9.54 31.10
N LEU A 53 -0.36 -9.59 29.77
CA LEU A 53 -0.90 -8.56 28.87
C LEU A 53 -2.13 -9.06 28.08
N GLN A 54 -2.89 -10.00 28.62
CA GLN A 54 -4.10 -10.55 27.97
C GLN A 54 -5.20 -9.53 27.69
N ALA A 55 -5.18 -8.38 28.38
CA ALA A 55 -6.04 -7.24 28.05
C ALA A 55 -5.71 -6.63 26.67
N ALA A 56 -4.51 -6.84 26.15
CA ALA A 56 -4.15 -6.51 24.78
C ALA A 56 -4.47 -7.68 23.84
N ASN A 57 -4.94 -7.36 22.63
CA ASN A 57 -5.06 -8.30 21.52
C ASN A 57 -4.27 -7.84 20.29
N THR A 58 -3.58 -6.72 20.38
CA THR A 58 -2.71 -6.21 19.31
C THR A 58 -1.36 -5.85 19.89
N ILE A 59 -0.30 -6.36 19.28
CA ILE A 59 1.10 -6.10 19.63
C ILE A 59 1.75 -5.42 18.44
N ILE A 60 2.43 -4.30 18.67
CA ILE A 60 3.23 -3.62 17.66
C ILE A 60 4.68 -3.66 18.15
N ASN A 61 5.50 -4.46 17.50
CA ASN A 61 6.94 -4.49 17.73
C ASN A 61 7.57 -3.40 16.86
N VAL A 62 8.11 -2.37 17.53
CA VAL A 62 8.76 -1.22 16.88
C VAL A 62 10.23 -1.50 16.56
N ASP A 63 10.79 -2.57 17.13
CA ASP A 63 12.17 -3.00 17.00
C ASP A 63 12.24 -4.53 16.89
N LEU A 64 13.27 -5.00 16.19
CA LEU A 64 13.62 -6.41 16.07
C LEU A 64 14.69 -6.79 17.10
N PRO A 65 14.41 -7.70 18.05
CA PRO A 65 15.44 -8.20 18.94
C PRO A 65 16.41 -9.12 18.17
N TRP A 66 17.70 -9.08 18.54
CA TRP A 66 18.75 -9.98 18.03
C TRP A 66 18.54 -11.46 18.38
N ASN A 67 17.55 -11.78 19.20
CA ASN A 67 17.21 -13.14 19.59
C ASN A 67 15.71 -13.38 19.28
N PRO A 68 15.35 -14.35 18.40
CA PRO A 68 13.96 -14.63 18.04
C PRO A 68 13.11 -15.02 19.24
N ALA A 69 13.68 -15.74 20.21
CA ALA A 69 12.97 -16.15 21.42
C ALA A 69 12.46 -14.94 22.24
N VAL A 70 13.15 -13.80 22.16
CA VAL A 70 12.68 -12.56 22.80
C VAL A 70 11.43 -12.02 22.11
N LEU A 71 11.38 -12.07 20.78
CA LEU A 71 10.20 -11.66 20.00
C LEU A 71 9.01 -12.58 20.30
N GLU A 72 9.23 -13.88 20.29
CA GLU A 72 8.22 -14.89 20.64
C GLU A 72 7.68 -14.63 22.06
N GLN A 73 8.57 -14.41 23.04
CA GLN A 73 8.16 -14.08 24.40
C GLN A 73 7.40 -12.75 24.51
N ARG A 74 7.70 -11.74 23.69
CA ARG A 74 6.90 -10.50 23.64
C ARG A 74 5.46 -10.81 23.21
N ILE A 75 5.29 -11.61 22.16
CA ILE A 75 3.97 -12.01 21.63
C ILE A 75 3.21 -12.88 22.63
N ALA A 76 3.89 -13.86 23.23
CA ALA A 76 3.31 -14.79 24.20
C ALA A 76 2.75 -14.14 25.47
N ARG A 77 3.07 -12.87 25.76
CA ARG A 77 2.48 -12.13 26.90
C ARG A 77 1.01 -11.78 26.68
N ALA A 78 0.62 -11.49 25.45
CA ALA A 78 -0.77 -11.23 25.09
C ALA A 78 -1.45 -12.50 24.57
N HIS A 79 -0.70 -13.34 23.85
CA HIS A 79 -1.12 -14.67 23.39
C HIS A 79 -0.90 -15.72 24.48
N ARG A 80 -1.63 -15.59 25.60
CA ARG A 80 -1.52 -16.45 26.79
C ARG A 80 -2.85 -17.09 27.16
N MET A 81 -2.82 -18.23 27.87
CA MET A 81 -4.00 -18.96 28.37
C MET A 81 -5.02 -18.08 29.09
N GLY A 82 -6.20 -17.89 28.50
CA GLY A 82 -7.25 -16.97 28.98
C GLY A 82 -7.57 -15.83 28.01
N GLN A 83 -6.75 -15.65 26.98
CA GLN A 83 -7.08 -14.77 25.86
C GLN A 83 -8.22 -15.37 25.03
N LYS A 84 -9.27 -14.56 24.82
CA LYS A 84 -10.45 -14.96 24.02
C LYS A 84 -10.50 -14.29 22.65
N ARG A 85 -9.73 -13.22 22.44
CA ARG A 85 -9.70 -12.46 21.18
C ARG A 85 -8.51 -12.91 20.32
N PRO A 86 -8.63 -12.85 18.98
CA PRO A 86 -7.50 -13.07 18.08
C PRO A 86 -6.39 -12.07 18.42
N VAL A 87 -5.16 -12.57 18.57
CA VAL A 87 -3.99 -11.72 18.85
C VAL A 87 -3.28 -11.41 17.55
N GLN A 88 -3.16 -10.11 17.24
CA GLN A 88 -2.48 -9.61 16.06
C GLN A 88 -1.10 -9.08 16.44
N ALA A 89 -0.05 -9.61 15.82
CA ALA A 89 1.31 -9.12 15.99
C ALA A 89 1.78 -8.42 14.71
N TYR A 90 2.07 -7.13 14.83
CA TYR A 90 2.73 -6.33 13.81
C TYR A 90 4.20 -6.18 14.16
N LEU A 91 5.03 -6.28 13.14
CA LEU A 91 6.46 -6.03 13.23
C LEU A 91 6.79 -4.92 12.24
N LEU A 92 7.34 -3.83 12.75
CA LEU A 92 7.82 -2.74 11.90
C LEU A 92 9.26 -3.05 11.51
N VAL A 93 9.52 -3.07 10.20
CA VAL A 93 10.84 -3.30 9.62
C VAL A 93 11.10 -2.19 8.61
N THR A 94 12.30 -1.64 8.64
CA THR A 94 12.72 -0.55 7.75
C THR A 94 13.55 -1.11 6.60
N GLU A 95 13.11 -0.87 5.37
CA GLU A 95 13.82 -1.30 4.16
C GLU A 95 15.13 -0.55 3.94
N GLY A 96 16.10 -1.21 3.29
CA GLY A 96 17.41 -0.65 2.99
C GLY A 96 18.28 -0.41 4.21
N THR A 97 17.95 -1.04 5.35
CA THR A 97 18.69 -0.89 6.61
C THR A 97 19.29 -2.22 7.10
N LEU A 98 20.11 -2.15 8.14
CA LEU A 98 20.69 -3.33 8.79
C LEU A 98 19.64 -4.34 9.28
N GLU A 99 18.39 -3.93 9.48
CA GLU A 99 17.30 -4.80 9.92
C GLU A 99 17.02 -5.96 8.94
N GLU A 100 17.26 -5.76 7.64
CA GLU A 100 17.12 -6.81 6.61
C GLU A 100 18.17 -7.92 6.79
N ASN A 101 19.44 -7.53 7.03
CA ASN A 101 20.53 -8.45 7.29
C ASN A 101 20.34 -9.20 8.62
N LEU A 102 19.77 -8.52 9.62
CA LEU A 102 19.41 -9.13 10.90
C LEU A 102 18.37 -10.23 10.68
N LEU A 103 17.31 -9.97 9.91
CA LEU A 103 16.28 -10.96 9.60
C LEU A 103 16.83 -12.17 8.84
N ALA A 104 17.77 -11.96 7.92
CA ALA A 104 18.51 -13.04 7.26
C ALA A 104 19.18 -13.96 8.28
N THR A 105 19.93 -13.35 9.20
CA THR A 105 20.69 -14.06 10.23
C THR A 105 19.78 -14.80 11.19
N LEU A 106 18.65 -14.19 11.57
CA LEU A 106 17.69 -14.79 12.50
C LEU A 106 16.97 -15.98 11.85
N SER A 107 16.54 -15.87 10.58
CA SER A 107 15.91 -16.98 9.84
C SER A 107 16.85 -18.17 9.74
N ALA A 108 18.11 -17.93 9.33
CA ALA A 108 19.11 -18.98 9.24
C ALA A 108 19.36 -19.67 10.58
N LYS A 109 19.40 -18.91 11.70
CA LYS A 109 19.53 -19.48 13.05
C LYS A 109 18.33 -20.34 13.44
N GLN A 110 17.12 -19.92 13.07
CA GLN A 110 15.90 -20.68 13.36
C GLN A 110 15.82 -21.96 12.52
N GLU A 111 16.14 -21.89 11.23
CA GLU A 111 16.22 -23.05 10.34
C GLU A 111 17.24 -24.07 10.83
N LEU A 112 18.43 -23.62 11.25
CA LEU A 112 19.44 -24.50 11.87
C LEU A 112 18.95 -25.13 13.18
N ALA A 113 18.25 -24.37 14.02
CA ALA A 113 17.69 -24.89 15.26
C ALA A 113 16.60 -25.95 15.01
N LEU A 114 15.74 -25.72 14.00
CA LEU A 114 14.72 -26.69 13.57
C LEU A 114 15.37 -27.93 12.96
N ALA A 115 16.37 -27.77 12.10
CA ALA A 115 17.08 -28.87 11.47
C ALA A 115 17.81 -29.75 12.50
N ALA A 116 18.43 -29.15 13.53
CA ALA A 116 19.06 -29.90 14.61
C ALA A 116 18.07 -30.71 15.47
N LEU A 117 16.80 -30.32 15.48
CA LEU A 117 15.72 -31.01 16.18
C LEU A 117 15.00 -32.05 15.30
N ASP A 118 15.24 -32.04 13.99
CA ASP A 118 14.63 -32.95 13.01
C ASP A 118 15.67 -33.96 12.47
N PRO A 119 15.57 -35.25 12.85
CA PRO A 119 16.51 -36.30 12.43
C PRO A 119 16.54 -36.58 10.92
N ALA A 120 15.60 -36.02 10.13
CA ALA A 120 15.47 -36.26 8.69
C ALA A 120 15.67 -35.01 7.82
N SER A 121 16.10 -33.88 8.39
CA SER A 121 16.20 -32.62 7.64
C SER A 121 17.48 -32.52 6.81
N ASP A 122 17.34 -32.24 5.50
CA ASP A 122 18.42 -32.15 4.52
C ASP A 122 18.46 -30.73 3.92
N VAL A 123 18.82 -29.74 4.74
CA VAL A 123 18.89 -28.33 4.30
C VAL A 123 20.30 -28.02 3.81
N THR A 124 20.50 -28.05 2.50
CA THR A 124 21.84 -27.93 1.87
C THR A 124 22.15 -26.56 1.25
N LYS A 125 21.18 -25.65 1.07
CA LYS A 125 21.42 -24.30 0.53
C LYS A 125 20.37 -23.27 0.97
N VAL A 126 20.86 -22.07 1.30
CA VAL A 126 20.04 -20.86 1.55
C VAL A 126 20.33 -19.89 0.42
N ASP A 127 19.35 -19.66 -0.47
CA ASP A 127 19.48 -18.69 -1.56
C ASP A 127 19.20 -17.27 -1.05
N LEU A 128 20.15 -16.37 -1.30
CA LEU A 128 20.07 -14.95 -0.95
C LEU A 128 19.36 -14.19 -2.06
N VAL A 129 18.03 -14.25 -2.09
CA VAL A 129 17.22 -13.30 -2.87
C VAL A 129 16.89 -12.08 -1.99
N SER A 130 16.88 -10.89 -2.59
CA SER A 130 16.59 -9.62 -1.92
C SER A 130 15.15 -9.18 -2.21
N GLY A 131 14.43 -8.69 -1.20
CA GLY A 131 13.10 -8.07 -1.36
C GLY A 131 12.13 -8.32 -0.19
N MET A 132 11.01 -7.58 -0.19
CA MET A 132 9.93 -7.67 0.80
C MET A 132 9.33 -9.09 0.92
N GLU A 133 9.35 -9.86 -0.17
CA GLU A 133 8.79 -11.20 -0.23
C GLU A 133 9.68 -12.21 0.51
N GLU A 134 11.01 -12.07 0.40
CA GLU A 134 11.96 -12.82 1.21
C GLU A 134 11.89 -12.39 2.68
N LEU A 135 11.76 -11.08 2.93
CA LEU A 135 11.56 -10.55 4.29
C LEU A 135 10.34 -11.20 4.96
N LYS A 136 9.22 -11.27 4.23
CA LYS A 136 7.98 -11.91 4.65
C LYS A 136 8.19 -13.40 4.92
N ARG A 137 8.84 -14.12 4.00
CA ARG A 137 9.13 -15.55 4.15
C ARG A 137 9.99 -15.84 5.39
N ARG A 138 11.04 -15.06 5.61
CA ARG A 138 11.89 -15.16 6.81
C ARG A 138 11.10 -14.90 8.08
N LEU A 139 10.19 -13.92 8.06
CA LEU A 139 9.29 -13.66 9.18
C LEU A 139 8.30 -14.79 9.42
N GLU A 140 7.80 -15.44 8.38
CA GLU A 140 6.93 -16.62 8.48
C GLU A 140 7.67 -17.81 9.08
N VAL A 141 8.94 -18.02 8.69
CA VAL A 141 9.82 -19.01 9.34
C VAL A 141 9.99 -18.68 10.82
N LEU A 142 10.26 -17.41 11.15
CA LEU A 142 10.50 -16.98 12.53
C LEU A 142 9.26 -17.12 13.44
N LEU A 143 8.08 -16.80 12.92
CA LEU A 143 6.84 -16.69 13.70
C LEU A 143 5.94 -17.92 13.59
N GLY A 144 6.26 -18.87 12.72
CA GLY A 144 5.40 -20.02 12.38
C GLY A 144 4.28 -19.62 11.40
N ALA A 145 3.77 -20.60 10.64
CA ALA A 145 2.70 -20.38 9.66
C ALA A 145 1.47 -19.72 10.33
N LYS A 146 1.15 -18.51 9.90
CA LYS A 146 0.03 -17.73 10.41
C LYS A 146 -1.30 -18.40 10.03
N PRO A 147 -2.26 -18.59 10.95
CA PRO A 147 -3.66 -18.58 10.55
C PRO A 147 -3.97 -17.20 9.93
N GLU A 148 -4.77 -17.17 8.86
CA GLU A 148 -5.18 -15.92 8.21
C GLU A 148 -5.76 -14.96 9.25
N ALA A 149 -5.00 -13.92 9.60
CA ALA A 149 -5.51 -12.84 10.43
C ALA A 149 -6.59 -12.11 9.63
N ALA A 150 -7.69 -11.73 10.27
CA ALA A 150 -8.70 -10.90 9.66
C ALA A 150 -8.04 -9.63 9.09
N VAL A 151 -8.07 -9.49 7.77
CA VAL A 151 -7.51 -8.33 7.06
C VAL A 151 -8.13 -7.05 7.62
N ASP A 152 -7.30 -6.05 7.92
CA ASP A 152 -7.76 -4.72 8.31
C ASP A 152 -8.69 -4.17 7.22
N GLN A 153 -9.99 -4.14 7.51
CA GLN A 153 -11.04 -3.76 6.58
C GLN A 153 -10.84 -2.33 6.06
N THR A 154 -10.21 -1.46 6.86
CA THR A 154 -9.94 -0.05 6.51
C THR A 154 -8.94 0.02 5.36
N ARG A 155 -7.84 -0.75 5.46
CA ARG A 155 -6.78 -0.75 4.46
C ARG A 155 -7.21 -1.44 3.17
N LYS A 156 -8.04 -2.47 3.27
CA LYS A 156 -8.66 -3.12 2.10
C LYS A 156 -9.59 -2.15 1.35
N ALA A 157 -10.42 -1.39 2.09
CA ALA A 157 -11.33 -0.42 1.50
C ALA A 157 -10.59 0.76 0.83
N GLU A 158 -9.47 1.22 1.38
CA GLU A 158 -8.63 2.25 0.76
C GLU A 158 -8.02 1.78 -0.56
N VAL A 159 -7.40 0.59 -0.56
CA VAL A 159 -6.81 0.00 -1.78
C VAL A 159 -7.87 -0.28 -2.85
N GLU A 160 -9.03 -0.79 -2.45
CA GLU A 160 -10.16 -1.02 -3.38
C GLU A 160 -10.68 0.29 -3.97
N ARG A 161 -10.77 1.37 -3.18
CA ARG A 161 -11.17 2.69 -3.65
C ARG A 161 -10.18 3.28 -4.65
N GLU A 162 -8.88 3.23 -4.35
CA GLU A 162 -7.84 3.72 -5.25
C GLU A 162 -7.84 2.96 -6.58
N ALA A 163 -7.99 1.63 -6.53
CA ALA A 163 -8.09 0.79 -7.72
C ALA A 163 -9.33 1.13 -8.56
N GLN A 164 -10.48 1.36 -7.92
CA GLN A 164 -11.71 1.78 -8.61
C GLN A 164 -11.59 3.17 -9.24
N GLU A 165 -10.95 4.13 -8.56
CA GLU A 165 -10.70 5.46 -9.12
C GLU A 165 -9.78 5.41 -10.34
N LEU A 166 -8.71 4.61 -10.28
CA LEU A 166 -7.80 4.43 -11.40
C LEU A 166 -8.51 3.80 -12.60
N ALA A 167 -9.26 2.72 -12.38
CA ALA A 167 -10.04 2.04 -13.42
C ALA A 167 -11.16 2.93 -14.02
N ARG A 168 -11.71 3.87 -13.23
CA ARG A 168 -12.67 4.87 -13.74
C ARG A 168 -11.96 5.91 -14.62
N LYS A 169 -10.82 6.45 -14.18
CA LYS A 169 -10.03 7.43 -14.94
C LYS A 169 -9.61 6.86 -16.31
N GLU A 170 -9.19 5.60 -16.34
CA GLU A 170 -8.78 4.92 -17.58
C GLU A 170 -9.95 4.73 -18.55
N ARG A 171 -11.12 4.25 -18.07
CA ARG A 171 -12.33 4.13 -18.91
C ARG A 171 -12.76 5.48 -19.52
N VAL A 172 -12.72 6.55 -18.72
CA VAL A 172 -13.06 7.90 -19.19
C VAL A 172 -12.05 8.38 -20.24
N ALA A 173 -10.75 8.11 -20.05
CA ALA A 173 -9.72 8.47 -21.03
C ALA A 173 -9.91 7.73 -22.37
N THR A 174 -10.21 6.43 -22.34
CA THR A 174 -10.46 5.64 -23.55
C THR A 174 -11.70 6.13 -24.30
N ALA A 175 -12.80 6.37 -23.58
CA ALA A 175 -14.02 6.92 -24.17
C ALA A 175 -13.78 8.33 -24.77
N GLY A 176 -13.04 9.20 -24.06
CA GLY A 176 -12.66 10.51 -24.56
C GLY A 176 -11.80 10.46 -25.83
N GLY A 177 -10.85 9.53 -25.91
CA GLY A 177 -10.04 9.30 -27.11
C GLY A 177 -10.87 8.85 -28.31
N GLN A 178 -11.83 7.93 -28.11
CA GLN A 178 -12.75 7.49 -29.15
C GLN A 178 -13.64 8.65 -29.66
N LEU A 179 -14.15 9.47 -28.74
CA LEU A 179 -14.99 10.63 -29.09
C LEU A 179 -14.21 11.68 -29.89
N LEU A 180 -12.99 12.01 -29.47
CA LEU A 180 -12.10 12.92 -30.22
C LEU A 180 -11.78 12.35 -31.60
N GLY A 181 -11.47 11.06 -31.71
CA GLY A 181 -11.24 10.39 -32.98
C GLY A 181 -12.43 10.53 -33.93
N ALA A 182 -13.64 10.22 -33.46
CA ALA A 182 -14.86 10.36 -34.25
C ALA A 182 -15.10 11.81 -34.70
N ALA A 183 -14.85 12.80 -33.83
CA ALA A 183 -14.98 14.21 -34.17
C ALA A 183 -13.99 14.66 -35.26
N PHE A 184 -12.74 14.17 -35.22
CA PHE A 184 -11.77 14.46 -36.29
C PHE A 184 -12.15 13.83 -37.63
N THR A 185 -12.65 12.60 -37.63
CA THR A 185 -13.15 11.95 -38.85
C THR A 185 -14.29 12.76 -39.48
N PHE A 186 -15.27 13.19 -38.67
CA PHE A 186 -16.39 13.99 -39.15
C PHE A 186 -15.96 15.36 -39.70
N MET A 187 -15.03 16.05 -39.02
CA MET A 187 -14.46 17.29 -39.58
C MET A 187 -13.76 17.03 -40.91
N GLY A 188 -13.02 15.92 -41.03
CA GLY A 188 -12.43 15.49 -42.30
C GLY A 188 -13.47 15.34 -43.42
N GLU A 189 -14.61 14.73 -43.14
CA GLU A 189 -15.72 14.56 -44.09
C GLU A 189 -16.36 15.89 -44.50
N ILE A 190 -16.58 16.83 -43.57
CA ILE A 190 -17.09 18.18 -43.87
C ILE A 190 -16.14 18.94 -44.82
N PHE A 191 -14.84 18.80 -44.62
CA PHE A 191 -13.82 19.52 -45.39
C PHE A 191 -13.30 18.74 -46.62
N ALA A 192 -13.80 17.54 -46.88
CA ALA A 192 -13.35 16.64 -47.96
C ALA A 192 -13.53 17.20 -49.38
N GLY A 193 -14.26 18.32 -49.55
CA GLY A 193 -14.48 18.99 -50.83
C GLY A 193 -13.50 20.11 -51.20
N ARG A 194 -12.46 20.37 -50.40
CA ARG A 194 -11.41 21.37 -50.73
C ARG A 194 -10.25 20.66 -51.41
N GLU A 195 -9.81 21.15 -52.57
CA GLU A 195 -8.59 20.63 -53.21
C GLU A 195 -7.40 20.74 -52.25
N GLU A 196 -6.75 19.61 -51.98
CA GLU A 196 -5.50 19.58 -51.23
C GLU A 196 -4.42 20.29 -52.04
N THR A 197 -4.05 21.49 -51.62
CA THR A 197 -2.90 22.21 -52.18
C THR A 197 -1.59 21.66 -51.62
N GLU A 198 -0.49 21.80 -52.37
CA GLU A 198 0.87 21.42 -51.91
C GLU A 198 1.23 22.06 -50.56
N GLN A 199 0.77 23.29 -50.31
CA GLN A 199 0.95 23.99 -49.03
C GLN A 199 0.22 23.29 -47.88
N THR A 200 -1.00 22.81 -48.10
CA THR A 200 -1.79 22.12 -47.07
C THR A 200 -1.17 20.78 -46.70
N GLN A 201 -0.63 20.06 -47.69
CA GLN A 201 0.09 18.81 -47.47
C GLN A 201 1.40 19.02 -46.70
N GLN A 202 2.17 20.07 -47.00
CA GLN A 202 3.37 20.42 -46.23
C GLN A 202 3.04 20.75 -44.77
N VAL A 203 2.00 21.55 -44.52
CA VAL A 203 1.57 21.89 -43.15
C VAL A 203 1.12 20.63 -42.39
N ALA A 204 0.35 19.74 -43.02
CA ALA A 204 -0.07 18.48 -42.41
C ALA A 204 1.12 17.57 -42.05
N GLN A 205 2.14 17.51 -42.91
CA GLN A 205 3.36 16.73 -42.67
C GLN A 205 4.13 17.25 -41.44
N VAL A 206 4.31 18.58 -41.34
CA VAL A 206 4.98 19.22 -40.20
C VAL A 206 4.19 18.98 -38.91
N LEU A 207 2.86 19.14 -38.95
CA LEU A 207 1.99 18.93 -37.80
C LEU A 207 2.05 17.48 -37.31
N LYS A 208 2.03 16.51 -38.23
CA LYS A 208 2.18 15.07 -37.92
C LYS A 208 3.50 14.78 -37.23
N GLN A 209 4.60 15.37 -37.71
CA GLN A 209 5.92 15.18 -37.12
C GLN A 209 5.99 15.73 -35.69
N GLN A 210 5.39 16.90 -35.44
CA GLN A 210 5.32 17.47 -34.08
C GLN A 210 4.46 16.63 -33.15
N LEU A 211 3.27 16.22 -33.59
CA LEU A 211 2.38 15.38 -32.77
C LEU A 211 2.98 14.01 -32.46
N SER A 212 3.73 13.41 -33.40
CA SER A 212 4.41 12.13 -33.16
C SER A 212 5.45 12.18 -32.04
N GLN A 213 6.04 13.35 -31.76
CA GLN A 213 7.00 13.50 -30.65
C GLN A 213 6.31 13.52 -29.29
N CYS A 214 5.00 13.76 -29.26
CA CYS A 214 4.19 13.79 -28.03
C CYS A 214 3.43 12.48 -27.77
N LEU A 215 3.56 11.48 -28.65
CA LEU A 215 2.92 10.18 -28.50
C LEU A 215 3.84 9.19 -27.79
N GLN A 216 3.28 8.50 -26.79
CA GLN A 216 3.96 7.42 -26.09
C GLN A 216 3.13 6.13 -26.18
N PRO A 217 3.73 4.97 -26.47
CA PRO A 217 3.02 3.70 -26.39
C PRO A 217 2.70 3.37 -24.92
N ASP A 218 1.46 2.96 -24.65
CA ASP A 218 1.07 2.42 -23.34
C ASP A 218 1.50 0.94 -23.18
N SER A 219 1.24 0.35 -22.02
CA SER A 219 1.56 -1.05 -21.70
C SER A 219 0.84 -2.08 -22.59
N GLU A 220 -0.20 -1.66 -23.31
CA GLU A 220 -0.96 -2.49 -24.26
C GLU A 220 -0.60 -2.17 -25.73
N GLY A 221 0.40 -1.30 -25.96
CA GLY A 221 0.87 -0.91 -27.29
C GLY A 221 0.00 0.14 -27.99
N ARG A 222 -0.96 0.75 -27.30
CA ARG A 222 -1.80 1.85 -27.84
C ARG A 222 -1.05 3.17 -27.77
N LEU A 223 -1.32 4.07 -28.72
CA LEU A 223 -0.74 5.41 -28.74
C LEU A 223 -1.47 6.30 -27.71
N ARG A 224 -0.73 6.79 -26.72
CA ARG A 224 -1.22 7.71 -25.69
C ARG A 224 -0.65 9.09 -25.90
N MET A 225 -1.51 10.10 -25.80
CA MET A 225 -1.14 11.51 -25.76
C MET A 225 -1.66 12.14 -24.47
N THR A 226 -0.79 12.81 -23.72
CA THR A 226 -1.19 13.57 -22.53
C THR A 226 -1.27 15.05 -22.89
N ILE A 227 -2.45 15.65 -22.73
CA ILE A 227 -2.69 17.07 -22.99
C ILE A 227 -2.88 17.76 -21.65
N THR A 228 -2.14 18.85 -21.43
CA THR A 228 -2.36 19.73 -20.27
C THR A 228 -3.20 20.91 -20.72
N LEU A 229 -4.37 21.09 -20.13
CA LEU A 229 -5.22 22.25 -20.39
C LEU A 229 -4.71 23.46 -19.59
N PRO A 230 -4.72 24.68 -20.17
CA PRO A 230 -4.24 25.88 -19.49
C PRO A 230 -5.16 26.30 -18.34
N ASP A 231 -6.47 26.10 -18.48
CA ASP A 231 -7.50 26.41 -17.48
C ASP A 231 -8.77 25.60 -17.71
N ASP A 232 -9.76 25.78 -16.81
CA ASP A 232 -11.06 25.09 -16.85
C ASP A 232 -11.94 25.57 -18.03
N SER A 233 -11.75 26.80 -18.52
CA SER A 233 -12.52 27.34 -19.64
C SER A 233 -12.19 26.66 -20.97
N ALA A 234 -10.95 26.16 -21.11
CA ALA A 234 -10.54 25.32 -22.23
C ALA A 234 -11.27 23.97 -22.24
N LEU A 235 -11.54 23.38 -21.06
CA LEU A 235 -12.29 22.14 -20.93
C LEU A 235 -13.75 22.33 -21.35
N ASP A 236 -14.39 23.40 -20.87
CA ASP A 236 -15.75 23.77 -21.26
C ASP A 236 -15.89 23.98 -22.77
N SER A 237 -14.91 24.66 -23.38
CA SER A 237 -14.91 24.94 -24.81
C SER A 237 -14.77 23.66 -25.64
N LEU A 238 -13.89 22.75 -25.22
CA LEU A 238 -13.71 21.45 -25.84
C LEU A 238 -14.98 20.60 -25.74
N ALA A 239 -15.60 20.55 -24.55
CA ALA A 239 -16.85 19.81 -24.32
C ALA A 239 -18.00 20.34 -25.19
N ARG A 240 -18.19 21.67 -25.26
CA ARG A 240 -19.21 22.29 -26.12
C ARG A 240 -18.98 22.03 -27.60
N SER A 241 -17.73 22.12 -28.06
CA SER A 241 -17.38 21.88 -29.46
C SER A 241 -17.65 20.43 -29.86
N LEU A 242 -17.24 19.46 -29.02
CA LEU A 242 -17.55 18.04 -29.24
C LEU A 242 -19.06 17.78 -29.24
N ALA A 243 -19.81 18.39 -28.31
CA ALA A 243 -21.26 18.27 -28.26
C ALA A 243 -21.96 18.84 -29.51
N GLN A 244 -21.47 19.95 -30.06
CA GLN A 244 -22.00 20.53 -31.32
C GLN A 244 -21.72 19.63 -32.52
N ILE A 245 -20.49 19.11 -32.63
CA ILE A 245 -20.09 18.19 -33.70
C ILE A 245 -20.94 16.91 -33.66
N MET A 246 -21.13 16.34 -32.47
CA MET A 246 -21.96 15.14 -32.31
C MET A 246 -23.46 15.41 -32.45
N GLY A 247 -23.94 16.56 -31.95
CA GLY A 247 -25.34 16.97 -32.02
C GLY A 247 -25.82 17.32 -33.43
N GLY A 248 -24.93 17.82 -34.29
CA GLY A 248 -25.23 18.06 -35.71
C GLY A 248 -25.60 16.78 -36.47
N HIS A 249 -25.12 15.62 -36.03
CA HIS A 249 -25.42 14.33 -36.65
C HIS A 249 -26.86 13.84 -36.37
N ALA A 250 -27.47 14.28 -35.27
CA ALA A 250 -28.85 13.93 -34.92
C ALA A 250 -29.88 14.73 -35.74
N ALA A 251 -29.54 15.95 -36.16
CA ALA A 251 -30.43 16.82 -36.93
C ALA A 251 -30.39 16.57 -38.45
N LEU A 252 -29.30 15.98 -38.98
CA LEU A 252 -29.14 15.72 -40.42
C LEU A 252 -29.71 14.36 -40.89
N ASN A 253 -30.17 13.51 -39.97
CA ASN A 253 -30.77 12.19 -40.28
C ASN A 253 -32.31 12.17 -40.12
N THR A 254 -32.98 13.33 -40.11
CA THR A 254 -34.44 13.44 -39.95
C THR A 254 -35.19 14.07 -41.15
N GLU A 255 -34.56 14.18 -42.32
CA GLU A 255 -35.24 14.49 -43.59
C GLU A 255 -35.06 13.35 -44.60
#